data_AF-A0A1A8NUZ0-F1
#
_entry.id   AF-A0A1A8NUZ0-F1
#
_cell.length_a   1.000
_cell.length_b   1.000
_cell.length_c   1.000
_cell.angle_alpha   90.00
_cell.angle_beta   90.00
_cell.angle_gamma   90.00
#
_symmetry.space_group_name_H-M   'P 1'
#
loop_
_entity.id
_entity.type
_entity.pdbx_description
1 polymer ?
#
loop_
_entity_poly.entity_id
_entity_poly.type
_entity_poly.pdbx_seq_one_letter_code
_entity_poly.pdbx_strand_id
1 'polypeptide(L)'
;MSCEMWDFDIYGDLYFEKAVNGFLSDLFAKWKEKNCSHEVTVVLFSRTFYNAKTLEEFPEILRGSIRQNHEGRFYEDFYRVVAQNERRDEWMSL
;
A
#
# COMPACT_ATOMS: atom_id res chain seq x y z
N MET A 1 0.55 3.93 2.24
CA MET A 1 2.00 3.81 2.17
C MET A 1 2.57 4.57 3.35
N SER A 2 3.70 4.10 3.89
CA SER A 2 4.39 4.81 4.97
C SER A 2 5.06 6.07 4.45
N CYS A 3 5.41 7.01 5.34
CA CYS A 3 6.12 8.22 4.94
C CYS A 3 7.52 7.90 4.39
N GLU A 4 8.18 6.86 4.91
CA GLU A 4 9.52 6.45 4.45
C GLU A 4 9.54 6.02 2.98
N MET A 5 8.39 5.68 2.38
CA MET A 5 8.31 5.35 0.95
C MET A 5 8.74 6.51 0.04
N TRP A 6 8.64 7.75 0.55
CA TRP A 6 9.03 8.99 -0.13
C TRP A 6 10.39 9.54 0.31
N ASP A 7 11.12 8.78 1.12
CA ASP A 7 12.51 9.09 1.44
C ASP A 7 13.45 8.49 0.39
N PHE A 8 14.63 9.10 0.25
CA PHE A 8 15.71 8.59 -0.58
C PHE A 8 16.53 7.53 0.16
N ASP A 9 16.94 6.49 -0.56
CA ASP A 9 17.91 5.52 -0.07
C ASP A 9 19.35 6.04 -0.21
N ILE A 10 20.33 5.23 0.22
CA ILE A 10 21.75 5.60 0.20
C ILE A 10 22.34 5.79 -1.21
N TYR A 11 21.64 5.30 -2.24
CA TYR A 11 22.05 5.39 -3.64
C TYR A 11 21.30 6.51 -4.39
N GLY A 12 20.31 7.15 -3.76
CA GLY A 12 19.57 8.28 -4.31
C GLY A 12 18.25 7.90 -4.98
N ASP A 13 17.78 6.66 -4.81
CA ASP A 13 16.47 6.22 -5.31
C ASP A 13 15.39 6.39 -4.23
N LEU A 14 14.17 6.70 -4.62
CA LEU A 14 13.04 6.65 -3.69
C LEU A 14 12.72 5.19 -3.33
N TYR A 15 12.42 4.93 -2.05
CA TYR A 15 12.04 3.58 -1.61
C TYR A 15 10.86 2.99 -2.40
N PHE A 16 9.91 3.84 -2.80
CA PHE A 16 8.82 3.43 -3.67
C PHE A 16 9.27 2.95 -5.05
N GLU A 17 10.16 3.68 -5.70
CA GLU A 17 10.67 3.30 -7.02
C GLU A 17 11.45 1.99 -6.92
N LYS A 18 12.23 1.82 -5.86
CA LYS A 18 12.95 0.56 -5.61
C LYS A 18 12.01 -0.63 -5.42
N ALA A 19 10.89 -0.45 -4.71
CA ALA A 19 9.90 -1.51 -4.50
C ALA A 19 9.13 -1.84 -5.79
N VAL A 20 8.66 -0.82 -6.52
CA VAL A 20 7.79 -0.99 -7.69
C VAL A 20 8.61 -1.29 -8.94
N ASN A 21 9.58 -0.45 -9.28
CA ASN A 21 10.35 -0.57 -10.52
C ASN A 21 11.51 -1.56 -10.38
N GLY A 22 12.00 -1.80 -9.16
CA GLY A 22 13.01 -2.82 -8.88
C GLY A 22 12.39 -4.17 -8.57
N PHE A 23 11.90 -4.35 -7.34
CA PHE A 23 11.48 -5.66 -6.84
C PHE A 23 10.34 -6.30 -7.65
N LEU A 24 9.24 -5.58 -7.93
CA LEU A 24 8.11 -6.16 -8.66
C LEU A 24 8.49 -6.50 -10.11
N SER A 25 9.23 -5.63 -10.79
CA SER A 25 9.75 -5.90 -12.14
C SER A 25 10.59 -7.18 -12.19
N ASP A 26 11.53 -7.33 -11.25
CA ASP A 26 12.39 -8.53 -11.16
C ASP A 26 11.59 -9.79 -10.85
N LEU A 27 10.58 -9.68 -9.97
CA LEU A 27 9.69 -10.78 -9.63
C LEU A 27 8.92 -11.26 -10.85
N PHE A 28 8.33 -10.33 -11.61
CA PHE A 28 7.56 -10.62 -12.81
C PHE A 28 8.42 -11.19 -13.94
N ALA A 29 9.65 -10.70 -14.11
CA ALA A 29 10.60 -11.27 -15.06
C ALA A 29 10.91 -12.74 -14.73
N LYS A 30 11.14 -13.06 -13.45
CA LYS A 30 11.39 -14.43 -12.98
C LYS A 30 10.17 -15.34 -13.15
N TRP A 31 8.95 -14.82 -12.93
CA TRP A 31 7.73 -15.59 -13.20
C TRP A 31 7.60 -15.94 -14.68
N LYS A 32 7.92 -14.99 -15.58
CA LYS A 32 7.94 -15.22 -17.03
C LYS A 32 8.98 -16.25 -17.43
N GLU A 33 10.21 -16.15 -16.92
CA GLU A 33 11.30 -17.11 -17.17
C GLU A 33 10.92 -18.54 -16.73
N LYS A 34 10.25 -18.66 -15.58
CA LYS A 34 9.82 -19.96 -15.04
C LYS A 34 8.49 -20.47 -15.57
N ASN A 35 7.88 -19.74 -16.52
CA ASN A 35 6.55 -20.04 -17.07
C ASN A 35 5.48 -20.25 -15.97
N CYS A 36 5.53 -19.43 -14.91
CA CYS A 36 4.58 -19.48 -13.81
C CYS A 36 3.35 -18.62 -14.14
N SER A 37 2.17 -19.10 -13.75
CA SER A 37 0.92 -18.38 -13.93
C SER A 37 0.23 -18.21 -12.58
N HIS A 38 0.04 -16.96 -12.17
CA HIS A 38 -0.53 -16.59 -10.89
C HIS A 38 -1.75 -15.68 -11.10
N GLU A 39 -2.71 -15.79 -10.19
CA GLU A 39 -3.78 -14.82 -10.01
C GLU A 39 -3.33 -13.84 -8.93
N VAL A 40 -3.19 -12.56 -9.27
CA VAL A 40 -2.62 -11.56 -8.36
C VAL A 40 -3.65 -10.48 -8.05
N THR A 41 -3.70 -10.13 -6.77
CA THR A 41 -4.38 -8.93 -6.29
C THR A 41 -3.35 -8.03 -5.63
N VAL A 42 -3.26 -6.78 -6.09
CA VAL A 42 -2.34 -5.78 -5.55
C VAL A 42 -3.16 -4.77 -4.76
N VAL A 43 -2.92 -4.71 -3.45
CA VAL A 43 -3.60 -3.80 -2.52
C VAL A 43 -2.59 -2.84 -1.92
N LEU A 44 -2.74 -1.56 -2.20
CA LEU A 44 -2.03 -0.49 -1.53
C LEU A 44 -2.76 -0.16 -0.23
N PHE A 45 -2.03 0.02 0.87
CA PHE A 45 -2.63 0.36 2.16
C PHE A 45 -1.86 1.47 2.88
N SER A 46 -2.56 2.28 3.68
CA SER A 46 -1.97 3.29 4.56
C SER A 46 -2.76 3.44 5.86
N ARG A 47 -2.16 4.10 6.85
CA ARG A 47 -2.84 4.55 8.06
C ARG A 47 -2.71 6.05 8.18
N THR A 48 -3.82 6.74 8.46
CA THR A 48 -3.83 8.16 8.81
C THR A 48 -4.12 8.30 10.28
N PHE A 49 -3.28 9.02 11.01
CA PHE A 49 -3.53 9.38 12.40
C PHE A 49 -4.17 10.76 12.49
N TYR A 50 -5.12 10.92 13.42
CA TYR A 50 -5.82 12.16 13.66
C TYR A 50 -5.48 12.73 15.04
N ASN A 51 -5.30 14.04 15.09
CA ASN A 51 -5.18 14.78 16.34
C ASN A 51 -6.58 15.13 16.85
N ALA A 52 -7.27 14.16 17.44
CA ALA A 52 -8.57 14.34 18.10
C ALA A 52 -8.48 13.85 19.56
N LYS A 53 -9.25 14.47 20.45
CA LYS A 53 -9.37 14.08 21.87
C LYS A 53 -10.59 13.20 22.10
N THR A 54 -11.69 13.43 21.38
CA THR A 54 -12.91 12.64 21.49
C THR A 54 -13.42 12.19 20.12
N LEU A 55 -14.22 11.12 20.10
CA LEU A 55 -14.85 10.62 18.88
C LEU A 55 -15.89 11.60 18.30
N GLU A 56 -16.38 12.53 19.12
CA GLU A 56 -17.40 13.53 18.75
C GLU A 56 -16.87 14.58 17.78
N GLU A 57 -15.55 14.81 17.78
CA GLU A 57 -14.85 15.73 16.87
C GLU A 57 -14.91 15.26 15.41
N PHE A 58 -15.19 13.98 15.17
CA PHE A 58 -15.36 13.44 13.83
C PHE A 58 -16.83 13.57 13.37
N PRO A 59 -17.07 13.86 12.07
CA PRO A 59 -18.39 13.76 11.46
C PRO A 59 -19.02 12.40 11.73
N GLU A 60 -20.33 12.37 12.01
CA GLU A 60 -21.04 11.14 12.41
C GLU A 60 -20.88 10.00 11.39
N ILE A 61 -20.84 10.34 10.09
CA ILE A 61 -20.61 9.40 8.99
C ILE A 61 -19.26 8.69 9.05
N LEU A 62 -18.22 9.34 9.59
CA LEU A 62 -16.85 8.81 9.64
C LEU A 62 -16.58 8.03 10.92
N ARG A 63 -17.36 8.25 11.99
CA ARG A 63 -17.12 7.61 13.30
C ARG A 63 -17.10 6.08 13.24
N GLY A 64 -17.76 5.47 12.25
CA GLY A 64 -17.77 4.02 12.06
C GLY A 64 -16.44 3.44 11.52
N SER A 65 -15.64 4.23 10.79
CA SER A 65 -14.35 3.81 10.26
C SER A 65 -13.17 4.21 11.15
N ILE A 66 -13.33 5.21 12.01
CA ILE A 66 -12.30 5.63 12.97
C ILE A 66 -12.07 4.56 14.05
N ARG A 67 -10.80 4.25 14.29
CA ARG A 67 -10.32 3.34 15.34
C ARG A 67 -9.41 4.08 16.31
N GLN A 68 -9.19 3.49 17.48
CA GLN A 68 -8.26 4.02 18.49
C GLN A 68 -7.20 2.96 18.79
N ASN A 69 -5.92 3.36 18.83
CA ASN A 69 -4.82 2.42 19.15
C ASN A 69 -4.64 2.28 20.67
N HIS A 70 -3.68 1.44 21.10
CA HIS A 70 -3.40 1.21 22.52
C HIS A 70 -2.84 2.44 23.26
N GLU A 71 -2.41 3.48 22.55
CA GLU A 71 -1.91 4.75 23.10
C GLU A 71 -2.99 5.84 23.11
N GLY A 72 -4.21 5.50 22.72
CA GLY A 72 -5.33 6.43 22.67
C GLY A 72 -5.38 7.32 21.42
N ARG A 73 -4.49 7.12 20.43
CA ARG A 73 -4.47 7.88 19.17
C ARG A 73 -5.55 7.37 18.21
N PHE A 74 -6.33 8.29 17.65
CA PHE A 74 -7.33 7.97 16.62
C PHE A 74 -6.67 7.79 15.26
N TYR A 75 -7.14 6.81 14.50
CA TYR A 75 -6.64 6.51 13.16
C TYR A 75 -7.71 5.91 12.25
N GLU A 76 -7.45 5.97 10.95
CA GLU A 76 -8.21 5.30 9.90
C GLU A 76 -7.24 4.56 8.96
N ASP A 77 -7.56 3.32 8.62
CA ASP A 77 -6.82 2.52 7.66
C ASP A 77 -7.47 2.63 6.28
N PHE A 78 -6.65 2.93 5.28
CA PHE A 78 -7.06 3.08 3.89
C PHE A 78 -6.51 1.91 3.08
N TYR A 79 -7.36 1.34 2.23
CA TYR A 79 -7.00 0.28 1.29
C TYR A 79 -7.44 0.68 -0.11
N ARG A 80 -6.56 0.49 -1.10
CA ARG A 80 -6.84 0.74 -2.51
C ARG A 80 -6.36 -0.45 -3.32
N VAL A 81 -7.29 -1.11 -4.00
CA VAL A 81 -6.99 -2.20 -4.93
C VAL A 81 -6.62 -1.59 -6.27
N VAL A 82 -5.45 -1.95 -6.81
CA VAL A 82 -4.97 -1.47 -8.12
C VAL A 82 -4.99 -2.55 -9.20
N ALA A 83 -4.95 -3.82 -8.79
CA ALA A 83 -5.25 -4.97 -9.62
C ALA A 83 -5.99 -5.99 -8.76
N GLN A 84 -7.02 -6.63 -9.31
CA GLN A 84 -7.84 -7.61 -8.59
C GLN A 84 -8.06 -8.85 -9.45
N ASN A 85 -7.63 -10.00 -8.93
CA ASN A 85 -7.86 -11.31 -9.56
C ASN A 85 -7.43 -11.36 -11.03
N GLU A 86 -6.33 -10.67 -11.35
CA GLU A 86 -5.86 -10.61 -12.72
C GLU A 86 -4.89 -11.76 -12.98
N ARG A 87 -5.02 -12.36 -14.17
CA ARG A 87 -4.08 -13.31 -14.72
C ARG A 87 -3.51 -12.69 -16.00
N ARG A 88 -2.33 -12.08 -15.90
CA ARG A 88 -1.62 -11.51 -17.05
C ARG A 88 -0.45 -12.39 -17.44
N ASP A 89 -0.24 -12.55 -18.75
CA ASP A 89 0.98 -13.15 -19.29
C ASP A 89 2.15 -12.15 -19.24
N GLU A 90 1.84 -10.85 -19.22
CA GLU A 90 2.81 -9.76 -19.08
C GLU A 90 2.44 -8.80 -17.94
N TRP A 91 3.12 -8.95 -16.81
CA TRP A 91 2.93 -8.15 -15.60
C TRP A 91 3.69 -6.81 -15.61
N MET A 92 4.56 -6.57 -16.61
CA MET A 92 5.45 -5.39 -16.67
C MET A 92 4.73 -4.06 -17.03
N SER A 93 3.41 -4.06 -17.16
CA SER A 93 2.59 -2.89 -17.57
C SER A 93 1.67 -2.37 -16.46
N LEU A 94 1.99 -2.66 -15.19
CA LEU A 94 1.24 -2.22 -14.02
C LEU A 94 1.56 -0.78 -13.63
#